data_AF-A0A966RNP2-F1
#
_entry.id   AF-A0A966RNP2-F1
#
_cell.length_a   1.000
_cell.length_b   1.000
_cell.length_c   1.000
_cell.angle_alpha   90.00
_cell.angle_beta   90.00
_cell.angle_gamma   90.00
#
_symmetry.space_group_name_H-M   'P 1'
#
loop_
_entity.id
_entity.type
_entity.pdbx_description
1 polymer ?
#
loop_
_entity_poly.entity_id
_entity_poly.type
_entity_poly.pdbx_seq_one_letter_code
_entity_poly.pdbx_strand_id
1 'polypeptide(L)'
;MDYQTFIDCISKVADLNLPGKSAHLEAAPLHRLQSLHQEIYQDQIQTAKQAAVLLNCYPKKQAMQLSLIQRTLDGGVHSGQIAFPGGKKDKKDGSLWATALREYQEELGSKPFSSS
;
A
#
# COMPACT_ATOMS: atom_id res chain seq x y z
N MET A 1 0.15 1.60 -20.37
CA MET A 1 0.70 2.96 -20.14
C MET A 1 2.21 2.85 -20.21
N ASP A 2 2.85 3.65 -21.05
CA ASP A 2 4.30 3.76 -21.06
C ASP A 2 4.79 4.43 -19.76
N TYR A 3 6.07 4.23 -19.45
CA TYR A 3 6.61 4.70 -18.18
C TYR A 3 6.68 6.23 -18.07
N GLN A 4 6.92 6.94 -19.17
CA GLN A 4 7.01 8.40 -19.13
C GLN A 4 5.64 9.02 -18.88
N THR A 5 4.60 8.57 -19.59
CA THR A 5 3.22 9.00 -19.36
C THR A 5 2.78 8.75 -17.91
N PHE A 6 3.20 7.63 -17.31
CA PHE A 6 2.93 7.37 -15.90
C PHE A 6 3.56 8.42 -14.97
N ILE A 7 4.84 8.77 -15.18
CA ILE A 7 5.54 9.79 -14.38
C ILE A 7 4.88 11.17 -14.55
N ASP A 8 4.49 11.51 -15.77
CA ASP A 8 3.80 12.77 -16.06
C ASP A 8 2.42 12.85 -15.40
N CYS A 9 1.75 11.71 -15.22
CA CYS A 9 0.49 11.62 -14.47
C CYS A 9 0.71 11.67 -12.96
N ILE A 10 1.67 10.90 -12.42
CA ILE A 10 1.87 10.78 -10.97
C ILE A 10 2.38 12.08 -10.35
N SER A 11 3.16 12.88 -11.09
CA SER A 11 3.62 14.20 -10.62
C SER A 11 2.47 15.14 -10.27
N LYS A 12 1.31 14.97 -10.92
CA LYS A 12 0.09 15.75 -10.67
C LYS A 12 -0.74 15.22 -9.49
N VAL A 13 -0.45 14.02 -9.00
CA VAL A 13 -1.21 13.41 -7.89
C VAL A 13 -0.90 14.10 -6.56
N ALA A 14 0.30 14.66 -6.39
CA ALA A 14 0.65 15.42 -5.21
C ALA A 14 -0.23 16.68 -5.02
N ASP A 15 -0.78 17.20 -6.10
CA ASP A 15 -1.65 18.38 -6.11
C ASP A 15 -3.13 18.04 -5.85
N LEU A 16 -3.49 16.75 -5.78
CA LEU A 16 -4.86 16.32 -5.54
C LEU A 16 -5.17 16.34 -4.04
N ASN A 17 -6.37 16.83 -3.70
CA ASN A 17 -6.90 16.66 -2.35
C ASN A 17 -6.98 15.18 -2.01
N LEU A 18 -6.40 14.78 -0.87
CA LEU A 18 -6.46 13.39 -0.40
C LEU A 18 -7.89 13.09 0.09
N PRO A 19 -8.69 12.31 -0.65
CA PRO A 19 -10.11 12.11 -0.31
C PRO A 19 -10.29 11.31 0.98
N GLY A 20 -9.24 10.60 1.44
CA GLY A 20 -9.17 9.94 2.74
C GLY A 20 -10.40 9.07 3.00
N LYS A 21 -11.23 9.49 3.95
CA LYS A 21 -12.42 8.75 4.39
C LYS A 21 -13.47 8.59 3.30
N SER A 22 -13.71 9.59 2.43
CA SER A 22 -14.78 9.49 1.42
C SER A 22 -14.46 8.42 0.38
N ALA A 23 -13.22 8.41 -0.13
CA ALA A 23 -12.76 7.36 -1.03
C ALA A 23 -12.70 5.99 -0.36
N HIS A 24 -12.33 5.93 0.93
CA HIS A 24 -12.36 4.66 1.67
C HIS A 24 -13.78 4.10 1.79
N LEU A 25 -14.79 4.95 2.03
CA LEU A 25 -16.19 4.54 2.09
C LEU A 25 -16.70 4.03 0.73
N GLU A 26 -16.29 4.68 -0.36
CA GLU A 26 -16.66 4.27 -1.72
C GLU A 26 -16.05 2.92 -2.11
N ALA A 27 -14.79 2.68 -1.74
CA ALA A 27 -14.08 1.43 -2.03
C ALA A 27 -14.32 0.31 -1.01
N ALA A 28 -14.96 0.59 0.13
CA ALA A 28 -15.17 -0.39 1.19
C ALA A 28 -16.23 -1.43 0.78
N PRO A 29 -16.01 -2.71 1.08
CA PRO A 29 -17.04 -3.73 0.86
C PRO A 29 -18.25 -3.48 1.77
N LEU A 30 -19.45 -3.81 1.31
CA LEU A 30 -20.73 -3.50 1.97
C LEU A 30 -20.77 -3.87 3.47
N HIS A 31 -20.21 -5.02 3.84
CA HIS A 31 -20.19 -5.49 5.23
C HIS A 31 -19.29 -4.63 6.15
N ARG A 32 -18.32 -3.89 5.60
CA ARG A 32 -17.44 -2.99 6.35
C ARG A 32 -18.09 -1.63 6.60
N LEU A 33 -19.13 -1.26 5.86
CA LEU A 33 -19.82 0.03 6.04
C LEU A 33 -20.39 0.21 7.45
N GLN A 34 -20.89 -0.86 8.07
CA GLN A 34 -21.39 -0.84 9.45
C GLN A 34 -20.28 -0.51 10.46
N SER A 35 -19.09 -1.09 10.30
CA SER A 35 -17.91 -0.78 11.13
C SER A 35 -17.33 0.62 10.88
N LEU A 36 -17.71 1.28 9.78
CA LEU A 36 -17.27 2.63 9.44
C LEU A 36 -18.21 3.74 10.01
N HIS A 37 -19.19 3.38 10.84
CA HIS A 37 -19.96 4.33 11.66
C HIS A 37 -19.01 5.24 12.44
N GLN A 38 -19.33 6.54 12.52
CA GLN A 38 -18.37 7.58 12.94
C GLN A 38 -17.72 7.33 14.30
N GLU A 39 -18.49 6.88 15.30
CA GLU A 39 -17.99 6.69 16.68
C GLU A 39 -17.03 5.48 16.78
N ILE A 40 -17.42 4.33 16.23
CA ILE A 40 -16.58 3.11 16.18
C ILE A 40 -15.29 3.37 15.40
N TYR A 41 -15.38 4.14 14.31
CA TYR A 41 -14.24 4.44 13.44
C TYR A 41 -13.16 5.28 14.14
N GLN A 42 -13.55 6.26 14.97
CA GLN A 42 -12.59 7.13 15.66
C GLN A 42 -11.78 6.38 16.73
N ASP A 43 -12.44 5.54 17.54
CA ASP A 43 -11.77 4.74 18.56
C ASP A 43 -10.87 3.65 17.95
N GLN A 44 -11.30 3.06 16.83
CA GLN A 44 -10.51 2.07 16.12
C GLN A 44 -9.25 2.66 15.47
N ILE A 45 -9.32 3.90 14.95
CA ILE A 45 -8.14 4.56 14.36
C ILE A 45 -7.08 4.83 15.42
N GLN A 46 -7.46 5.33 16.60
CA GLN A 46 -6.49 5.69 17.64
C GLN A 46 -5.69 4.48 18.13
N THR A 47 -6.30 3.29 18.10
CA THR A 47 -5.69 2.03 18.55
C THR A 47 -5.18 1.16 17.40
N ALA A 48 -5.30 1.63 16.15
CA ALA A 48 -4.91 0.87 14.97
C ALA A 48 -3.40 0.60 14.94
N LYS A 49 -3.03 -0.63 14.60
CA LYS A 49 -1.63 -0.99 14.35
C LYS A 49 -1.19 -0.30 13.07
N GLN A 50 -0.11 0.48 13.16
CA GLN A 50 0.51 1.09 11.99
C GLN A 50 1.09 0.02 11.05
N ALA A 51 0.90 0.23 9.76
CA ALA A 51 1.41 -0.61 8.68
C ALA A 51 1.76 0.28 7.47
N ALA A 52 2.62 -0.23 6.60
CA ALA A 52 3.00 0.46 5.36
C ALA A 52 3.13 -0.56 4.23
N VAL A 53 2.79 -0.10 3.02
CA VAL A 53 2.97 -0.84 1.77
C VAL A 53 3.83 -0.04 0.81
N LEU A 54 4.51 -0.71 -0.11
CA LEU A 54 5.35 -0.08 -1.12
C LEU A 54 4.80 -0.35 -2.51
N LEU A 55 4.43 0.72 -3.23
CA LEU A 55 4.08 0.65 -4.65
C LEU A 55 5.34 0.88 -5.48
N ASN A 56 6.00 -0.20 -5.89
CA ASN A 56 7.21 -0.13 -6.70
C ASN A 56 6.84 -0.07 -8.20
N CYS A 57 6.74 1.13 -8.74
CA CYS A 57 6.52 1.34 -10.17
C CYS A 57 7.86 1.44 -10.92
N TYR A 58 8.06 0.61 -11.95
CA TYR A 58 9.34 0.56 -12.67
C TYR A 58 9.15 0.33 -14.19
N PRO A 59 10.08 0.79 -15.04
CA PRO A 59 10.01 0.55 -16.47
C PRO A 59 10.43 -0.88 -16.81
N LYS A 60 9.65 -1.56 -17.67
CA LYS A 60 10.04 -2.83 -18.29
C LYS A 60 9.46 -2.91 -19.69
N LYS A 61 10.29 -3.16 -20.70
CA LYS A 61 9.87 -3.25 -22.12
C LYS A 61 9.01 -2.03 -22.54
N GLN A 62 9.46 -0.81 -22.21
CA GLN A 62 8.78 0.46 -22.49
C GLN A 62 7.43 0.68 -21.78
N ALA A 63 6.97 -0.25 -20.95
CA ALA A 63 5.74 -0.11 -20.17
C ALA A 63 6.03 0.10 -18.68
N MET A 64 5.14 0.82 -17.99
CA MET A 64 5.12 0.82 -16.53
C MET A 64 4.70 -0.55 -16.01
N GLN A 65 5.43 -1.06 -15.02
CA GLN A 65 5.12 -2.26 -14.28
C GLN A 65 5.06 -1.95 -12.79
N LEU A 66 4.35 -2.80 -12.04
CA LEU A 66 4.15 -2.69 -10.60
C LEU A 66 4.51 -4.02 -9.93
N SER A 67 5.31 -3.96 -8.86
CA SER A 67 5.57 -5.14 -8.04
C SER A 67 4.34 -5.51 -7.22
N LEU A 68 3.93 -6.77 -7.30
CA LEU A 68 2.89 -7.39 -6.47
C LEU A 68 3.44 -8.68 -5.88
N ILE A 69 2.88 -9.09 -4.74
CA ILE A 69 3.15 -10.37 -4.12
C ILE A 69 1.90 -11.22 -4.07
N GLN A 70 2.08 -12.53 -4.03
CA GLN A 70 1.08 -13.45 -3.52
C GLN A 70 1.43 -13.75 -2.07
N ARG A 71 0.50 -13.46 -1.15
CA ARG A 71 0.69 -13.74 0.27
C ARG A 71 0.86 -15.23 0.51
N THR A 72 1.62 -15.60 1.53
CA THR A 72 1.82 -16.99 1.95
C THR A 72 0.49 -17.71 2.20
N LEU A 73 0.47 -19.01 1.88
CA LEU A 73 -0.64 -19.91 2.17
C LEU A 73 -0.54 -20.45 3.60
N ASP A 74 -0.80 -19.57 4.57
CA ASP A 74 -0.78 -19.80 6.01
C ASP A 74 -2.16 -20.06 6.66
N GLY A 75 -3.23 -20.10 5.87
CA GLY A 75 -4.61 -20.30 6.36
C GLY A 75 -5.23 -19.07 7.04
N GLY A 76 -4.56 -17.92 7.06
CA GLY A 76 -5.13 -16.66 7.55
C GLY A 76 -6.24 -16.09 6.64
N VAL A 77 -6.96 -15.08 7.12
CA VAL A 77 -8.07 -14.43 6.38
C VAL A 77 -7.62 -13.82 5.04
N HIS A 78 -6.34 -13.51 4.90
CA HIS A 78 -5.74 -12.93 3.68
C HIS A 78 -4.77 -13.88 2.97
N SER A 79 -4.80 -15.16 3.33
CA SER A 79 -3.90 -16.17 2.79
C SER A 79 -4.04 -16.28 1.27
N GLY A 80 -2.92 -16.35 0.54
CA GLY A 80 -2.91 -16.52 -0.91
C GLY A 80 -3.40 -15.33 -1.75
N GLN A 81 -3.80 -14.21 -1.13
CA GLN A 81 -4.28 -13.03 -1.85
C GLN A 81 -3.14 -12.30 -2.56
N ILE A 82 -3.47 -11.67 -3.70
CA ILE A 82 -2.57 -10.72 -4.35
C ILE A 82 -2.57 -9.41 -3.56
N ALA A 83 -1.38 -8.91 -3.25
CA ALA A 83 -1.20 -7.71 -2.44
C ALA A 83 -0.02 -6.86 -2.91
N PHE A 84 -0.01 -5.61 -2.46
CA PHE A 84 1.23 -4.83 -2.47
C PHE A 84 2.19 -5.39 -1.41
N PRO A 85 3.51 -5.36 -1.69
CA PRO A 85 4.50 -5.67 -0.68
C PRO A 85 4.36 -4.72 0.51
N GLY A 86 4.49 -5.24 1.73
CA GLY A 86 4.31 -4.44 2.92
C GLY A 86 3.80 -5.21 4.13
N GLY A 87 3.77 -4.51 5.25
CA GLY A 87 3.49 -5.13 6.53
C GLY A 87 3.37 -4.14 7.68
N LYS A 88 3.32 -4.71 8.87
CA LYS A 88 3.15 -3.97 10.12
C LYS A 88 4.45 -3.24 10.46
N LYS A 89 4.34 -2.02 10.99
CA LYS A 89 5.49 -1.29 11.55
C LYS A 89 6.12 -2.04 12.71
N ASP A 90 7.42 -2.31 12.63
CA ASP A 90 8.23 -2.81 13.74
C ASP A 90 8.64 -1.65 14.67
N LYS A 91 8.91 -1.95 15.94
CA LYS A 91 9.43 -0.96 16.91
C LYS A 91 10.77 -0.37 16.49
N LYS A 92 11.56 -1.10 15.72
CA LYS A 92 12.87 -0.67 15.19
C LYS A 92 12.75 0.21 13.95
N ASP A 93 11.58 0.25 13.30
CA ASP A 93 11.37 1.07 12.11
C ASP A 93 11.23 2.55 12.51
N GLY A 94 12.21 3.37 12.12
CA GLY A 94 12.19 4.81 12.41
C GLY A 94 11.06 5.59 11.72
N SER A 95 10.45 5.03 10.67
CA SER A 95 9.35 5.64 9.91
C SER A 95 8.53 4.60 9.16
N LEU A 96 7.34 4.98 8.66
CA LEU A 96 6.54 4.11 7.78
C LEU A 96 7.25 3.81 6.45
N TRP A 97 8.07 4.75 5.97
CA TRP A 97 8.91 4.52 4.81
C TRP A 97 9.95 3.42 5.07
N ALA A 98 10.59 3.45 6.24
CA ALA A 98 11.51 2.39 6.66
C ALA A 98 10.80 1.02 6.77
N THR A 99 9.59 0.99 7.32
CA THR A 99 8.73 -0.22 7.32
C THR A 99 8.49 -0.75 5.92
N ALA A 100 8.03 0.10 5.00
CA ALA A 100 7.71 -0.32 3.63
C ALA A 100 8.94 -0.86 2.89
N LEU A 101 10.11 -0.24 3.06
CA LEU A 101 11.37 -0.70 2.49
C LEU A 101 11.84 -2.04 3.06
N ARG A 102 11.77 -2.19 4.40
CA ARG A 102 12.15 -3.43 5.08
C ARG A 102 11.28 -4.59 4.61
N GLU A 103 9.97 -4.43 4.64
CA GLU A 103 9.01 -5.45 4.21
C GLU A 103 9.20 -5.82 2.73
N TYR A 104 9.37 -4.82 1.85
CA TYR A 104 9.66 -5.09 0.44
C TYR A 104 10.93 -5.95 0.27
N GLN A 105 11.98 -5.65 1.03
CA GLN A 105 13.23 -6.43 0.98
C GLN A 105 13.04 -7.84 1.55
N GLU A 106 12.28 -8.01 2.63
CA GLU A 106 11.99 -9.33 3.22
C GLU A 106 11.16 -10.21 2.28
N GLU A 107 10.15 -9.64 1.60
CA GLU A 107 9.22 -10.38 0.75
C GLU A 107 9.76 -10.65 -0.67
N LEU A 108 10.52 -9.71 -1.26
CA LEU A 108 11.04 -9.84 -2.63
C LEU A 108 12.56 -10.06 -2.70
N GLY A 109 13.28 -10.02 -1.57
CA GLY A 109 14.73 -10.22 -1.54
C GLY A 109 15.55 -9.14 -2.28
N SER A 110 14.96 -7.98 -2.58
CA SER A 110 15.58 -6.94 -3.40
C SER A 110 15.22 -5.53 -2.91
N LYS A 111 15.99 -4.54 -3.37
CA LYS A 111 15.63 -3.12 -3.15
C LYS A 111 14.62 -2.68 -4.22
N PRO A 112 13.71 -1.74 -3.90
CA PRO A 112 12.83 -1.17 -4.91
C PRO A 112 13.65 -0.45 -6.00
N PHE A 113 13.02 -0.24 -7.15
CA PHE A 113 13.64 0.44 -8.27
C PHE A 113 13.97 1.90 -7.88
N SER A 114 15.15 2.37 -8.29
CA SER A 114 15.58 3.76 -8.17
C SER A 114 16.03 4.25 -9.53
N SER A 115 15.38 5.28 -10.06
CA SER A 115 15.87 6.03 -11.22
C SER A 115 17.03 6.91 -10.76
N SER A 116 18.27 6.47 -11.00
CA SER A 116 19.45 7.32 -10.86
C SER A 116 19.35 8.57 -11.73
#